data_AF-A0A6P6JCA0-F1
#
_entry.id   AF-A0A6P6JCA0-F1
#
_cell.length_a   1.000
_cell.length_b   1.000
_cell.length_c   1.000
_cell.angle_alpha   90.00
_cell.angle_beta   90.00
_cell.angle_gamma   90.00
#
_symmetry.space_group_name_H-M   'P 1'
#
loop_
_entity.id
_entity.type
_entity.pdbx_description
1 polymer ?
#
loop_
_entity_poly.entity_id
_entity_poly.type
_entity_poly.pdbx_seq_one_letter_code
_entity_poly.pdbx_strand_id
1 'polypeptide(L)'
;MIGKLLSPSSSLEFNHRKLLILRGSPCHLPIVYCSEIKCKTDLLSCVDKRNLSCEIFAHSVIMVRLTVHLIAKSNSFSKACRSESLQQYLKKLTHLNFSNRSIEDIDDLSMCRNLTVLYLYDNQISQICNLGFASNLTHLYMQNNNISCIENLSSLHKLSKLFLGGNSITVVEGLDELKSLKELHVEGQKLPRGEKLVFDPRSICSLSETLCILNISRNNIDEIWDLAPLRKLTHLFATDNQLQDILELETVFSQWPQLRLLDLNRNPVSHKPKYRDRLITACKILEDLDGKQINELSRQFLIKWKASKDAKKKLDDGEDIKEQITNQLTTDFGVGPEHPFAHDRSSSLSKPSEYGKPGVTFRTDQVQGDSRGRRSRGMYIPVRTGRL
;
A
#
# COMPACT_ATOMS: atom_id res chain seq x y z
N MET A 1 -39.94 27.49 -38.43
CA MET A 1 -38.64 27.03 -38.96
C MET A 1 -37.67 27.03 -37.79
N ILE A 2 -37.48 25.87 -37.15
CA ILE A 2 -36.24 25.06 -37.18
C ILE A 2 -35.08 25.83 -36.51
N GLY A 3 -34.45 25.43 -35.40
CA GLY A 3 -34.43 24.17 -34.66
C GLY A 3 -33.00 23.89 -34.14
N LYS A 4 -32.88 22.91 -33.22
CA LYS A 4 -31.67 22.12 -32.84
C LYS A 4 -30.68 22.84 -31.90
N LEU A 5 -30.24 22.31 -30.75
CA LEU A 5 -30.18 20.95 -30.21
C LEU A 5 -30.25 20.96 -28.67
N LEU A 6 -31.11 20.11 -28.10
CA LEU A 6 -30.85 19.44 -26.82
C LEU A 6 -30.40 18.02 -27.16
N SER A 7 -29.30 17.58 -26.56
CA SER A 7 -29.02 16.16 -26.29
C SER A 7 -29.01 15.99 -24.76
N PRO A 8 -29.75 15.03 -24.19
CA PRO A 8 -29.80 14.77 -22.76
C PRO A 8 -28.84 13.64 -22.40
N SER A 9 -27.79 13.93 -21.65
CA SER A 9 -26.96 12.86 -21.06
C SER A 9 -26.06 13.41 -19.94
N SER A 10 -26.61 13.51 -18.74
CA SER A 10 -25.92 13.08 -17.51
C SER A 10 -26.86 13.24 -16.32
N SER A 11 -27.16 12.10 -15.71
CA SER A 11 -27.82 11.97 -14.41
C SER A 11 -26.95 12.62 -13.33
N LEU A 12 -27.36 13.78 -12.84
CA LEU A 12 -26.91 14.30 -11.55
C LEU A 12 -27.84 13.74 -10.47
N GLU A 13 -27.41 12.65 -9.83
CA GLU A 13 -28.02 12.16 -8.61
C GLU A 13 -27.81 13.19 -7.48
N PHE A 14 -28.85 13.98 -7.20
CA PHE A 14 -28.94 14.69 -5.94
C PHE A 14 -29.42 13.71 -4.88
N ASN A 15 -28.51 13.32 -3.98
CA ASN A 15 -28.82 12.48 -2.84
C ASN A 15 -29.79 13.21 -1.91
N HIS A 16 -31.06 12.82 -1.98
CA HIS A 16 -32.16 13.34 -1.18
C HIS A 16 -31.95 13.01 0.31
N ARG A 17 -32.05 14.03 1.18
CA ARG A 17 -32.79 14.01 2.47
C ARG A 17 -32.47 15.25 3.31
N LYS A 18 -33.20 16.34 3.08
CA LYS A 18 -33.54 17.30 4.15
C LYS A 18 -35.00 17.72 3.99
N LEU A 19 -35.81 17.36 4.98
CA LEU A 19 -37.20 17.76 5.11
C LEU A 19 -37.23 19.23 5.56
N LEU A 20 -37.93 20.11 4.84
CA LEU A 20 -38.26 21.45 5.34
C LEU A 20 -39.58 21.35 6.10
N ILE A 21 -39.51 21.39 7.44
CA ILE A 21 -40.71 21.53 8.28
C ILE A 21 -40.81 23.00 8.67
N LEU A 22 -41.77 23.71 8.08
CA LEU A 22 -42.15 25.05 8.50
C LEU A 22 -42.99 24.92 9.78
N ARG A 23 -42.50 25.45 10.91
CA ARG A 23 -43.28 25.57 12.16
C ARG A 23 -43.58 27.05 12.43
N GLY A 24 -44.86 27.41 12.41
CA GLY A 24 -45.35 28.72 12.84
C GLY A 24 -46.71 29.14 12.26
N SER A 25 -47.78 28.41 12.62
CA SER A 25 -49.23 28.79 12.69
C SER A 25 -49.97 29.43 11.48
N PRO A 26 -51.33 29.41 11.46
CA PRO A 26 -52.25 28.28 11.50
C PRO A 26 -53.05 28.17 10.17
N CYS A 27 -53.66 27.00 9.95
CA CYS A 27 -54.70 26.73 8.95
C CYS A 27 -54.23 26.47 7.49
N HIS A 28 -54.28 25.18 7.12
CA HIS A 28 -54.45 24.62 5.77
C HIS A 28 -53.64 25.23 4.62
N LEU A 29 -52.45 24.70 4.32
CA LEU A 29 -51.90 24.61 2.95
C LEU A 29 -50.87 23.46 2.86
N PRO A 30 -50.65 22.87 1.67
CA PRO A 30 -50.09 21.53 1.51
C PRO A 30 -48.58 21.46 1.69
N ILE A 31 -48.12 20.29 2.15
CA ILE A 31 -46.71 19.89 2.26
C ILE A 31 -46.07 19.98 0.87
N VAL A 32 -45.03 20.82 0.71
CA VAL A 32 -44.24 20.87 -0.53
C VAL A 32 -43.27 19.70 -0.52
N TYR A 33 -43.53 18.70 -1.37
CA TYR A 33 -42.57 17.64 -1.63
C TYR A 33 -41.45 18.18 -2.53
N CYS A 34 -40.20 17.98 -2.14
CA CYS A 34 -39.00 18.44 -2.85
C CYS A 34 -38.79 17.76 -4.23
N SER A 35 -39.79 17.03 -4.74
CA SER A 35 -39.79 16.35 -6.05
C SER A 35 -40.12 17.27 -7.23
N GLU A 36 -40.51 18.53 -7.00
CA GLU A 36 -40.96 19.46 -8.06
C GLU A 36 -39.98 20.59 -8.39
N ILE A 37 -38.83 20.68 -7.72
CA ILE A 37 -37.87 21.78 -7.95
C ILE A 37 -36.69 21.24 -8.77
N LYS A 38 -36.73 21.47 -10.09
CA LYS A 38 -35.69 21.00 -11.01
C LYS A 38 -34.61 22.04 -11.31
N CYS A 39 -34.82 23.31 -10.90
CA CYS A 39 -33.87 24.41 -11.13
C CYS A 39 -34.01 25.56 -10.10
N LYS A 40 -32.93 26.32 -9.88
CA LYS A 40 -32.86 27.54 -9.03
C LYS A 40 -33.90 28.61 -9.40
N THR A 41 -34.34 28.68 -10.66
CA THR A 41 -35.38 29.60 -11.13
C THR A 41 -36.79 29.22 -10.66
N ASP A 42 -37.08 27.93 -10.45
CA ASP A 42 -38.41 27.47 -10.01
C ASP A 42 -38.68 27.90 -8.56
N LEU A 43 -37.62 27.88 -7.73
CA LEU A 43 -37.66 28.28 -6.33
C LEU A 43 -37.98 29.78 -6.17
N LEU A 44 -37.39 30.64 -7.03
CA LEU A 44 -37.69 32.08 -7.07
C LEU A 44 -39.12 32.36 -7.54
N SER A 45 -39.62 31.60 -8.53
CA SER A 45 -40.99 31.78 -9.04
C SER A 45 -42.09 31.41 -8.01
N CYS A 46 -41.80 30.46 -7.12
CA CYS A 46 -42.71 30.06 -6.04
C CYS A 46 -42.74 31.08 -4.90
N VAL A 47 -41.64 31.79 -4.66
CA VAL A 47 -41.51 32.81 -3.62
C VAL A 47 -42.23 34.11 -4.05
N ASP A 48 -42.07 34.53 -5.30
CA ASP A 48 -42.72 35.75 -5.81
C ASP A 48 -44.25 35.65 -5.90
N LYS A 49 -44.79 34.45 -6.15
CA LYS A 49 -46.25 34.28 -6.32
C LYS A 49 -47.05 34.27 -5.01
N ARG A 50 -46.43 34.22 -3.83
CA ARG A 50 -47.14 33.98 -2.56
C ARG A 50 -47.02 35.05 -1.49
N ASN A 51 -46.40 36.20 -1.79
CA ASN A 51 -46.34 37.36 -0.90
C ASN A 51 -45.91 37.01 0.55
N LEU A 52 -45.07 35.98 0.68
CA LEU A 52 -44.42 35.61 1.92
C LEU A 52 -43.26 36.58 2.09
N SER A 53 -43.30 37.42 3.13
CA SER A 53 -42.15 38.21 3.53
C SER A 53 -40.96 37.27 3.64
N CYS A 54 -39.92 37.52 2.84
CA CYS A 54 -38.70 36.72 2.73
C CYS A 54 -37.86 36.75 4.02
N GLU A 55 -38.42 36.31 5.14
CA GLU A 55 -37.70 35.59 6.19
C GLU A 55 -37.73 34.09 5.85
N ILE A 56 -37.58 33.75 4.56
CA ILE A 56 -37.00 32.47 4.23
C ILE A 56 -35.62 32.54 4.86
N PHE A 57 -35.43 31.73 5.91
CA PHE A 57 -34.15 31.33 6.45
C PHE A 57 -33.30 30.81 5.28
N ALA A 58 -32.76 31.74 4.50
CA ALA A 58 -31.51 31.60 3.82
C ALA A 58 -30.48 31.47 4.95
N HIS A 59 -30.38 30.27 5.49
CA HIS A 59 -29.04 29.72 5.68
C HIS A 59 -28.43 29.63 4.27
N SER A 60 -28.11 30.79 3.69
CA SER A 60 -26.90 30.98 2.94
C SER A 60 -25.82 30.45 3.87
N VAL A 61 -25.49 29.17 3.70
CA VAL A 61 -24.23 28.64 4.22
C VAL A 61 -23.19 29.52 3.55
N ILE A 62 -22.68 30.50 4.28
CA ILE A 62 -21.61 31.36 3.78
C ILE A 62 -20.43 30.41 3.62
N MET A 63 -20.18 29.95 2.40
CA MET A 63 -19.00 29.14 2.11
C MET A 63 -17.78 29.92 2.58
N VAL A 64 -16.99 29.32 3.47
CA VAL A 64 -15.77 29.98 3.95
C VAL A 64 -14.67 29.73 2.94
N ARG A 65 -14.24 30.79 2.23
CA ARG A 65 -13.15 30.71 1.25
C ARG A 65 -11.86 31.25 1.85
N LEU A 66 -10.75 30.59 1.56
CA LEU A 66 -9.43 31.10 1.88
C LEU A 66 -9.09 32.26 0.94
N THR A 67 -9.42 33.47 1.38
CA THR A 67 -9.18 34.72 0.64
C THR A 67 -8.02 35.49 1.26
N VAL A 68 -7.42 36.40 0.48
CA VAL A 68 -6.44 37.37 0.99
C VAL A 68 -6.97 38.17 2.18
N HIS A 69 -8.26 38.48 2.18
CA HIS A 69 -8.92 39.17 3.29
C HIS A 69 -8.98 38.30 4.57
N LEU A 70 -9.19 36.99 4.44
CA LEU A 70 -9.12 36.05 5.57
C LEU A 70 -7.68 35.97 6.12
N ILE A 71 -6.67 36.09 5.26
CA ILE A 71 -5.26 36.21 5.66
C ILE A 71 -5.02 37.51 6.43
N ALA A 72 -5.51 38.65 5.94
CA ALA A 72 -5.39 39.94 6.61
C ALA A 72 -6.09 39.97 7.98
N LYS A 73 -7.20 39.25 8.14
CA LYS A 73 -7.91 39.12 9.42
C LYS A 73 -7.27 38.13 10.39
N SER A 74 -6.26 37.37 9.97
CA SER A 74 -5.64 36.38 10.82
C SER A 74 -4.75 37.01 11.90
N ASN A 75 -4.66 36.37 13.07
CA ASN A 75 -3.76 36.75 14.15
C ASN A 75 -2.27 36.79 13.73
N SER A 76 -1.91 36.11 12.66
CA SER A 76 -0.56 36.11 12.10
C SER A 76 -0.22 37.44 11.41
N PHE A 77 -1.20 38.04 10.73
CA PHE A 77 -1.04 39.37 10.14
C PHE A 77 -1.02 40.46 11.21
N SER A 78 -1.90 40.39 12.22
CA SER A 78 -1.97 41.41 13.27
C SER A 78 -0.69 41.55 14.10
N LYS A 79 0.10 40.47 14.25
CA LYS A 79 1.43 40.51 14.88
C LYS A 79 2.52 41.11 13.99
N ALA A 80 2.46 40.87 12.68
CA ALA A 80 3.45 41.35 11.72
C ALA A 80 3.21 42.82 11.30
N CYS A 81 1.96 43.28 11.34
CA CYS A 81 1.56 44.61 10.92
C CYS A 81 1.79 45.64 12.04
N ARG A 82 3.04 46.08 12.22
CA ARG A 82 3.37 47.33 12.93
C ARG A 82 3.99 48.41 12.03
N SER A 83 4.27 48.11 10.76
CA SER A 83 4.95 49.02 9.83
C SER A 83 4.71 48.74 8.33
N GLU A 84 4.40 47.50 7.92
CA GLU A 84 4.37 47.13 6.50
C GLU A 84 2.96 46.96 5.89
N SER A 85 2.85 47.20 4.58
CA SER A 85 1.61 46.99 3.82
C SER A 85 1.24 45.51 3.68
N LEU A 86 -0.06 45.20 3.57
CA LEU A 86 -0.56 43.83 3.37
C LEU A 86 0.11 43.15 2.16
N GLN A 87 0.30 43.88 1.07
CA GLN A 87 0.91 43.34 -0.15
C GLN A 87 2.37 42.90 0.08
N GLN A 88 3.13 43.66 0.85
CA GLN A 88 4.51 43.34 1.18
C GLN A 88 4.60 42.15 2.14
N TYR A 89 3.67 42.07 3.10
CA TYR A 89 3.54 40.91 3.97
C TYR A 89 3.27 39.63 3.18
N LEU A 90 2.28 39.63 2.28
CA LEU A 90 1.92 38.45 1.48
C LEU A 90 3.10 37.96 0.62
N LYS A 91 3.89 38.88 0.06
CA LYS A 91 5.09 38.52 -0.71
C LYS A 91 6.18 37.88 0.16
N LYS A 92 6.24 38.17 1.45
CA LYS A 92 7.23 37.61 2.39
C LYS A 92 6.76 36.31 3.04
N LEU A 93 5.48 35.96 2.92
CA LEU A 93 4.92 34.76 3.55
C LEU A 93 5.56 33.49 2.99
N THR A 94 6.16 32.71 3.90
CA THR A 94 6.69 31.38 3.63
C THR A 94 5.83 30.27 4.23
N HIS A 95 5.17 30.54 5.36
CA HIS A 95 4.33 29.58 6.05
C HIS A 95 2.92 30.16 6.24
N LEU A 96 1.90 29.41 5.85
CA LEU A 96 0.51 29.81 5.97
C LEU A 96 -0.29 28.71 6.66
N ASN A 97 -0.92 29.05 7.79
CA ASN A 97 -1.72 28.11 8.57
C ASN A 97 -3.18 28.56 8.69
N PHE A 98 -4.07 27.77 8.10
CA PHE A 98 -5.50 27.94 8.08
C PHE A 98 -6.23 26.63 8.41
N SER A 99 -5.63 25.78 9.25
CA SER A 99 -6.29 24.57 9.74
C SER A 99 -7.50 24.88 10.61
N ASN A 100 -8.47 23.98 10.63
CA ASN A 100 -9.67 24.06 11.49
C ASN A 100 -10.45 25.37 11.35
N ARG A 101 -10.75 25.78 10.10
CA ARG A 101 -11.49 27.02 9.80
C ARG A 101 -12.73 26.81 8.96
N SER A 102 -13.14 25.55 8.77
CA SER A 102 -14.27 25.18 7.92
C SER A 102 -14.15 25.74 6.49
N ILE A 103 -12.93 25.85 5.97
CA ILE A 103 -12.69 26.36 4.62
C ILE A 103 -13.20 25.34 3.61
N GLU A 104 -14.02 25.79 2.67
CA GLU A 104 -14.60 24.95 1.63
C GLU A 104 -13.84 25.09 0.29
N ASP A 105 -13.18 26.24 0.08
CA ASP A 105 -12.50 26.53 -1.18
C ASP A 105 -11.29 27.47 -1.00
N ILE A 106 -10.31 27.34 -1.89
CA ILE A 106 -9.09 28.15 -1.94
C ILE A 106 -9.26 29.18 -3.05
N ASP A 107 -9.22 30.47 -2.71
CA ASP A 107 -9.30 31.55 -3.70
C ASP A 107 -7.92 31.85 -4.32
N ASP A 108 -7.83 32.82 -5.24
CA ASP A 108 -6.54 33.23 -5.79
C ASP A 108 -5.64 33.86 -4.70
N LEU A 109 -4.53 33.17 -4.42
CA LEU A 109 -3.48 33.60 -3.51
C LEU A 109 -2.17 33.89 -4.26
N SER A 110 -2.24 34.27 -5.53
CA SER A 110 -1.10 34.57 -6.43
C SER A 110 -0.06 35.57 -5.90
N MET A 111 -0.42 36.34 -4.88
CA MET A 111 0.46 37.26 -4.17
C MET A 111 1.45 36.56 -3.22
N CYS A 112 1.14 35.34 -2.77
CA CYS A 112 1.92 34.53 -1.83
C CYS A 112 2.97 33.64 -2.54
N ARG A 113 3.74 34.19 -3.47
CA ARG A 113 4.65 33.42 -4.37
C ARG A 113 5.82 32.71 -3.66
N ASN A 114 6.16 33.16 -2.45
CA ASN A 114 7.26 32.61 -1.66
C ASN A 114 6.79 31.56 -0.65
N LEU A 115 5.54 31.11 -0.75
CA LEU A 115 4.99 30.12 0.16
C LEU A 115 5.72 28.78 0.00
N THR A 116 6.27 28.29 1.11
CA THR A 116 7.00 27.02 1.20
C THR A 116 6.19 25.95 1.94
N VAL A 117 5.32 26.34 2.87
CA VAL A 117 4.50 25.41 3.67
C VAL A 117 3.06 25.93 3.81
N LEU A 118 2.10 25.06 3.51
CA LEU A 118 0.68 25.37 3.59
C LEU A 118 -0.06 24.34 4.47
N TYR A 119 -0.69 24.82 5.54
CA TYR A 119 -1.52 24.01 6.44
C TYR A 119 -3.00 24.31 6.22
N LEU A 120 -3.73 23.31 5.73
CA LEU A 120 -5.16 23.33 5.43
C LEU A 120 -5.90 22.11 5.99
N TYR A 121 -5.29 21.39 6.93
CA TYR A 121 -5.91 20.23 7.55
C TYR A 121 -7.14 20.61 8.40
N ASP A 122 -8.06 19.66 8.61
CA ASP A 122 -9.32 19.85 9.33
C ASP A 122 -10.19 20.97 8.73
N ASN A 123 -10.46 20.90 7.42
CA ASN A 123 -11.34 21.83 6.73
C ASN A 123 -12.41 21.06 5.93
N GLN A 124 -13.12 21.72 5.03
CA GLN A 124 -14.21 21.12 4.24
C GLN A 124 -13.91 21.23 2.73
N ILE A 125 -12.63 21.30 2.37
CA ILE A 125 -12.19 21.47 0.98
C ILE A 125 -12.54 20.20 0.19
N SER A 126 -13.28 20.36 -0.90
CA SER A 126 -13.67 19.25 -1.77
C SER A 126 -12.80 19.10 -3.01
N GLN A 127 -12.14 20.17 -3.44
CA GLN A 127 -11.31 20.20 -4.65
C GLN A 127 -9.99 20.93 -4.37
N ILE A 128 -8.91 20.40 -4.94
CA ILE A 128 -7.63 21.08 -4.94
C ILE A 128 -7.60 22.01 -6.14
N CYS A 129 -7.62 23.31 -5.91
CA CYS A 129 -7.58 24.33 -6.96
C CYS A 129 -6.77 25.55 -6.53
N ASN A 130 -6.45 26.41 -7.51
CA ASN A 130 -5.78 27.70 -7.30
C ASN A 130 -4.40 27.63 -6.62
N LEU A 131 -3.70 26.49 -6.66
CA LEU A 131 -2.33 26.35 -6.15
C LEU A 131 -1.24 26.61 -7.21
N GLY A 132 -1.63 27.01 -8.43
CA GLY A 132 -0.72 27.26 -9.56
C GLY A 132 0.42 28.24 -9.26
N PHE A 133 0.19 29.21 -8.38
CA PHE A 133 1.17 30.23 -8.01
C PHE A 133 2.27 29.71 -7.07
N ALA A 134 2.05 28.59 -6.38
CA ALA A 134 2.85 28.13 -5.25
C ALA A 134 4.01 27.22 -5.69
N SER A 135 4.76 27.62 -6.73
CA SER A 135 5.86 26.81 -7.30
C SER A 135 7.03 26.54 -6.33
N ASN A 136 7.10 27.30 -5.24
CA ASN A 136 8.07 27.10 -4.15
C ASN A 136 7.56 26.23 -3.00
N LEU A 137 6.33 25.72 -3.09
CA LEU A 137 5.74 24.92 -2.03
C LEU A 137 6.49 23.59 -1.89
N THR A 138 6.90 23.29 -0.67
CA THR A 138 7.64 22.06 -0.31
C THR A 138 6.81 21.13 0.56
N HIS A 139 5.84 21.67 1.30
CA HIS A 139 4.99 20.91 2.22
C HIS A 139 3.53 21.35 2.09
N LEU A 140 2.64 20.39 1.85
CA LEU A 140 1.20 20.62 1.76
C LEU A 140 0.46 19.66 2.70
N TYR A 141 -0.26 20.24 3.65
CA TYR A 141 -1.07 19.51 4.63
C TYR A 141 -2.55 19.76 4.37
N MET A 142 -3.27 18.73 3.93
CA MET A 142 -4.71 18.78 3.60
C MET A 142 -5.48 17.61 4.22
N GLN A 143 -5.00 17.08 5.35
CA GLN A 143 -5.69 15.98 6.03
C GLN A 143 -7.10 16.38 6.49
N ASN A 144 -7.99 15.40 6.64
CA ASN A 144 -9.35 15.59 7.14
C ASN A 144 -10.12 16.68 6.38
N ASN A 145 -10.12 16.59 5.05
CA ASN A 145 -10.96 17.37 4.16
C ASN A 145 -11.96 16.42 3.45
N ASN A 146 -12.57 16.89 2.35
CA ASN A 146 -13.53 16.14 1.54
C ASN A 146 -13.02 15.94 0.09
N ILE A 147 -11.70 15.87 -0.10
CA ILE A 147 -11.08 15.73 -1.42
C ILE A 147 -11.32 14.32 -1.95
N SER A 148 -11.83 14.21 -3.18
CA SER A 148 -12.04 12.91 -3.85
C SER A 148 -11.01 12.57 -4.91
N CYS A 149 -10.37 13.59 -5.50
CA CYS A 149 -9.42 13.45 -6.60
C CYS A 149 -8.19 14.32 -6.35
N ILE A 150 -7.02 13.79 -6.70
CA ILE A 150 -5.76 14.53 -6.63
C ILE A 150 -5.54 15.18 -8.00
N GLU A 151 -5.75 16.50 -8.06
CA GLU A 151 -5.63 17.27 -9.30
C GLU A 151 -4.98 18.62 -9.03
N ASN A 152 -4.60 19.33 -10.11
CA ASN A 152 -4.06 20.69 -10.06
C ASN A 152 -2.79 20.87 -9.19
N LEU A 153 -2.00 19.81 -9.01
CA LEU A 153 -0.70 19.86 -8.33
C LEU A 153 0.49 19.97 -9.29
N SER A 154 0.26 20.00 -10.60
CA SER A 154 1.30 19.89 -11.64
C SER A 154 2.36 21.00 -11.58
N SER A 155 2.02 22.19 -11.08
CA SER A 155 2.95 23.32 -10.93
C SER A 155 3.87 23.22 -9.69
N LEU A 156 3.61 22.28 -8.77
CA LEU A 156 4.28 22.19 -7.48
C LEU A 156 5.56 21.32 -7.56
N HIS A 157 6.46 21.65 -8.48
CA HIS A 157 7.64 20.82 -8.78
C HIS A 157 8.61 20.62 -7.60
N LYS A 158 8.55 21.49 -6.58
CA LYS A 158 9.37 21.41 -5.36
C LYS A 158 8.67 20.71 -4.19
N LEU A 159 7.44 20.23 -4.38
CA LEU A 159 6.67 19.59 -3.32
C LEU A 159 7.39 18.31 -2.88
N SER A 160 7.79 18.28 -1.61
CA SER A 160 8.52 17.17 -1.01
C SER A 160 7.64 16.36 -0.07
N LYS A 161 6.62 16.96 0.54
CA LYS A 161 5.71 16.30 1.48
C LYS A 161 4.26 16.64 1.17
N LEU A 162 3.45 15.60 1.03
CA LEU A 162 2.02 15.72 0.75
C LEU A 162 1.22 14.86 1.74
N PHE A 163 0.36 15.51 2.50
CA PHE A 163 -0.50 14.85 3.47
C PHE A 163 -1.97 15.02 3.12
N LEU A 164 -2.63 13.89 2.84
CA LEU A 164 -3.99 13.78 2.33
C LEU A 164 -4.83 12.76 3.13
N GLY A 165 -4.37 12.32 4.31
CA GLY A 165 -5.13 11.38 5.13
C GLY A 165 -6.53 11.88 5.53
N GLY A 166 -7.50 10.99 5.71
CA GLY A 166 -8.86 11.36 6.15
C GLY A 166 -9.73 12.07 5.09
N ASN A 167 -9.35 12.00 3.81
CA ASN A 167 -10.13 12.51 2.68
C ASN A 167 -11.06 11.42 2.11
N SER A 168 -11.53 11.54 0.87
CA SER A 168 -12.37 10.55 0.17
C SER A 168 -11.74 10.10 -1.14
N ILE A 169 -10.41 10.00 -1.18
CA ILE A 169 -9.64 9.63 -2.38
C ILE A 169 -9.74 8.11 -2.58
N THR A 170 -10.23 7.67 -3.74
CA THR A 170 -10.33 6.25 -4.10
C THR A 170 -9.18 5.80 -5.01
N VAL A 171 -8.66 6.71 -5.83
CA VAL A 171 -7.53 6.46 -6.73
C VAL A 171 -6.44 7.50 -6.46
N VAL A 172 -5.22 7.04 -6.20
CA VAL A 172 -4.03 7.90 -6.08
C VAL A 172 -3.47 8.13 -7.48
N GLU A 173 -3.83 9.27 -8.06
CA GLU A 173 -3.43 9.70 -9.42
C GLU A 173 -2.96 11.16 -9.43
N GLY A 174 -2.59 11.69 -10.60
CA GLY A 174 -2.24 13.11 -10.77
C GLY A 174 -0.94 13.55 -10.09
N LEU A 175 -0.05 12.60 -9.76
CA LEU A 175 1.24 12.86 -9.11
C LEU A 175 2.40 12.91 -10.12
N ASP A 176 2.13 12.80 -11.42
CA ASP A 176 3.12 12.59 -12.48
C ASP A 176 4.19 13.69 -12.56
N GLU A 177 3.84 14.94 -12.24
CA GLU A 177 4.77 16.09 -12.32
C GLU A 177 5.49 16.39 -10.99
N LEU A 178 5.20 15.64 -9.92
CA LEU A 178 5.75 15.87 -8.58
C LEU A 178 7.10 15.18 -8.37
N LYS A 179 8.07 15.54 -9.21
CA LYS A 179 9.42 14.93 -9.28
C LYS A 179 10.31 15.12 -8.04
N SER A 180 9.83 15.86 -7.03
CA SER A 180 10.55 16.07 -5.77
C SER A 180 9.86 15.41 -4.58
N LEU A 181 8.74 14.69 -4.78
CA LEU A 181 7.92 14.16 -3.70
C LEU A 181 8.63 12.99 -3.00
N LYS A 182 8.84 13.14 -1.70
CA LYS A 182 9.55 12.18 -0.83
C LYS A 182 8.64 11.53 0.20
N GLU A 183 7.60 12.22 0.64
CA GLU A 183 6.69 11.74 1.68
C GLU A 183 5.24 11.91 1.21
N LEU A 184 4.52 10.79 1.14
CA LEU A 184 3.11 10.74 0.76
C LEU A 184 2.30 10.03 1.85
N HIS A 185 1.29 10.73 2.35
CA HIS A 185 0.39 10.25 3.39
C HIS A 185 -1.04 10.27 2.87
N VAL A 186 -1.63 9.09 2.67
CA VAL A 186 -2.99 8.91 2.16
C VAL A 186 -3.81 8.01 3.07
N GLU A 187 -3.48 7.92 4.36
CA GLU A 187 -4.14 7.03 5.31
C GLU A 187 -5.62 7.37 5.57
N GLY A 188 -6.43 6.34 5.86
CA GLY A 188 -7.79 6.52 6.37
C GLY A 188 -8.74 7.26 5.42
N GLN A 189 -8.70 6.95 4.12
CA GLN A 189 -9.67 7.51 3.18
C GLN A 189 -11.09 7.00 3.50
N LYS A 190 -12.08 7.87 3.33
CA LYS A 190 -13.51 7.60 3.50
C LYS A 190 -14.06 6.86 2.28
N LEU A 191 -13.51 5.68 2.02
CA LEU A 191 -13.88 4.86 0.87
C LEU A 191 -15.34 4.38 0.99
N PRO A 192 -16.07 4.28 -0.14
CA PRO A 192 -17.34 3.57 -0.19
C PRO A 192 -17.20 2.13 0.34
N ARG A 193 -18.31 1.56 0.82
CA ARG A 193 -18.30 0.23 1.44
C ARG A 193 -17.82 -0.83 0.44
N GLY A 194 -16.76 -1.54 0.80
CA GLY A 194 -16.20 -2.63 0.00
C GLY A 194 -15.19 -2.16 -1.05
N GLU A 195 -14.99 -0.85 -1.22
CA GLU A 195 -13.93 -0.33 -2.09
C GLU A 195 -12.57 -0.33 -1.38
N LYS A 196 -11.51 -0.35 -2.18
CA LYS A 196 -10.11 -0.27 -1.73
C LYS A 196 -9.43 0.90 -2.41
N LEU A 197 -8.41 1.45 -1.77
CA LEU A 197 -7.56 2.46 -2.41
C LEU A 197 -6.74 1.81 -3.53
N VAL A 198 -6.76 2.43 -4.71
CA VAL A 198 -6.01 1.99 -5.89
C VAL A 198 -4.96 3.03 -6.25
N PHE A 199 -3.87 2.60 -6.86
CA PHE A 199 -2.80 3.47 -7.34
C PHE A 199 -2.78 3.49 -8.87
N ASP A 200 -2.72 4.68 -9.46
CA ASP A 200 -2.46 4.79 -10.89
C ASP A 200 -1.00 4.41 -11.18
N PRO A 201 -0.74 3.47 -12.10
CA PRO A 201 0.63 3.05 -12.42
C PRO A 201 1.52 4.19 -12.93
N ARG A 202 0.98 5.20 -13.63
CA ARG A 202 1.80 6.32 -14.14
C ARG A 202 2.32 7.18 -13.00
N SER A 203 1.43 7.49 -12.05
CA SER A 203 1.77 8.19 -10.82
C SER A 203 2.83 7.43 -10.01
N ILE A 204 2.69 6.11 -9.83
CA ILE A 204 3.72 5.30 -9.14
C ILE A 204 5.04 5.26 -9.89
N CYS A 205 5.01 5.09 -11.22
CA CYS A 205 6.22 5.12 -12.04
C CYS A 205 6.95 6.46 -11.93
N SER A 206 6.25 7.59 -11.90
CA SER A 206 6.88 8.91 -11.71
C SER A 206 7.56 9.04 -10.34
N LEU A 207 6.93 8.49 -9.30
CA LEU A 207 7.42 8.55 -7.92
C LEU A 207 8.50 7.50 -7.59
N SER A 208 8.77 6.56 -8.49
CA SER A 208 9.67 5.41 -8.28
C SER A 208 11.07 5.78 -7.76
N GLU A 209 11.62 6.89 -8.24
CA GLU A 209 12.98 7.35 -7.93
C GLU A 209 13.04 8.43 -6.83
N THR A 210 11.89 8.83 -6.27
CA THR A 210 11.82 9.98 -5.35
C THR A 210 11.16 9.66 -4.01
N LEU A 211 10.15 8.78 -4.00
CA LEU A 211 9.33 8.53 -2.82
C LEU A 211 10.06 7.65 -1.80
N CYS A 212 10.21 8.19 -0.58
CA CYS A 212 10.93 7.55 0.51
C CYS A 212 9.99 7.06 1.61
N ILE A 213 8.88 7.75 1.86
CA ILE A 213 7.93 7.47 2.93
C ILE A 213 6.53 7.41 2.34
N LEU A 214 5.84 6.30 2.59
CA LEU A 214 4.47 6.09 2.14
C LEU A 214 3.61 5.60 3.31
N ASN A 215 2.51 6.30 3.58
CA ASN A 215 1.49 5.84 4.52
C ASN A 215 0.17 5.58 3.77
N ILE A 216 -0.23 4.31 3.76
CA ILE A 216 -1.43 3.77 3.11
C ILE A 216 -2.33 3.04 4.12
N SER A 217 -2.14 3.30 5.41
CA SER A 217 -2.89 2.65 6.48
C SER A 217 -4.40 2.90 6.37
N ARG A 218 -5.24 1.97 6.83
CA ARG A 218 -6.72 2.13 6.89
C ARG A 218 -7.37 2.42 5.54
N ASN A 219 -6.99 1.69 4.48
CA ASN A 219 -7.49 1.92 3.12
C ASN A 219 -8.03 0.66 2.43
N ASN A 220 -8.31 -0.39 3.20
CA ASN A 220 -8.87 -1.65 2.72
C ASN A 220 -8.04 -2.31 1.60
N ILE A 221 -6.72 -2.07 1.56
CA ILE A 221 -5.82 -2.59 0.54
C ILE A 221 -5.55 -4.07 0.79
N ASP A 222 -5.72 -4.91 -0.21
CA ASP A 222 -5.54 -6.37 -0.19
C ASP A 222 -4.28 -6.85 -0.94
N GLU A 223 -3.77 -6.04 -1.87
CA GLU A 223 -2.62 -6.29 -2.75
C GLU A 223 -1.73 -5.03 -2.87
N ILE A 224 -0.43 -5.20 -3.12
CA ILE A 224 0.58 -4.13 -3.23
C ILE A 224 1.51 -4.28 -4.45
N TRP A 225 1.22 -5.20 -5.39
CA TRP A 225 2.02 -5.37 -6.61
C TRP A 225 2.32 -4.06 -7.34
N ASP A 226 1.33 -3.17 -7.41
CA ASP A 226 1.44 -1.88 -8.10
C ASP A 226 2.50 -0.96 -7.47
N LEU A 227 2.86 -1.17 -6.20
CA LEU A 227 3.86 -0.39 -5.47
C LEU A 227 5.29 -0.90 -5.67
N ALA A 228 5.49 -2.07 -6.29
CA ALA A 228 6.80 -2.66 -6.53
C ALA A 228 7.83 -1.70 -7.18
N PRO A 229 7.47 -0.78 -8.10
CA PRO A 229 8.41 0.17 -8.69
C PRO A 229 9.07 1.16 -7.71
N LEU A 230 8.56 1.35 -6.50
CA LEU A 230 9.04 2.34 -5.52
C LEU A 230 10.38 1.96 -4.86
N ARG A 231 11.48 1.97 -5.63
CA ARG A 231 12.79 1.46 -5.21
C ARG A 231 13.49 2.28 -4.12
N LYS A 232 13.11 3.55 -3.94
CA LYS A 232 13.64 4.45 -2.90
C LYS A 232 12.87 4.37 -1.59
N LEU A 233 11.85 3.51 -1.49
CA LEU A 233 11.03 3.43 -0.29
C LEU A 233 11.86 2.96 0.91
N THR A 234 11.82 3.76 1.96
CA THR A 234 12.51 3.51 3.24
C THR A 234 11.54 3.21 4.37
N HIS A 235 10.35 3.79 4.32
CA HIS A 235 9.31 3.63 5.34
C HIS A 235 7.98 3.33 4.65
N LEU A 236 7.36 2.21 5.02
CA LEU A 236 6.01 1.87 4.61
C LEU A 236 5.13 1.66 5.85
N PHE A 237 4.05 2.44 5.93
CA PHE A 237 2.99 2.25 6.92
C PHE A 237 1.74 1.76 6.19
N ALA A 238 1.35 0.51 6.44
CA ALA A 238 0.23 -0.16 5.80
C ALA A 238 -0.67 -0.87 6.82
N THR A 239 -0.76 -0.30 8.03
CA THR A 239 -1.54 -0.81 9.15
C THR A 239 -3.03 -0.79 8.84
N ASP A 240 -3.78 -1.78 9.33
CA ASP A 240 -5.25 -1.84 9.24
C ASP A 240 -5.74 -1.89 7.78
N ASN A 241 -5.23 -2.87 7.04
CA ASN A 241 -5.57 -3.19 5.65
C ASN A 241 -5.94 -4.69 5.56
N GLN A 242 -6.18 -5.21 4.36
CA GLN A 242 -6.58 -6.60 4.09
C GLN A 242 -5.46 -7.45 3.48
N LEU A 243 -4.19 -7.05 3.66
CA LEU A 243 -3.04 -7.77 3.11
C LEU A 243 -2.97 -9.18 3.71
N GLN A 244 -3.08 -10.19 2.85
CA GLN A 244 -3.11 -11.58 3.27
C GLN A 244 -2.02 -12.42 2.64
N ASP A 245 -1.61 -12.16 1.39
CA ASP A 245 -0.65 -13.02 0.70
C ASP A 245 0.80 -12.70 1.11
N ILE A 246 1.41 -13.64 1.81
CA ILE A 246 2.80 -13.53 2.27
C ILE A 246 3.80 -13.69 1.12
N LEU A 247 3.47 -14.42 0.06
CA LEU A 247 4.37 -14.62 -1.09
C LEU A 247 4.47 -13.36 -1.94
N GLU A 248 3.34 -12.68 -2.15
CA GLU A 248 3.32 -11.33 -2.72
C GLU A 248 4.22 -10.38 -1.92
N LEU A 249 3.99 -10.27 -0.60
CA LEU A 249 4.79 -9.36 0.24
C LEU A 249 6.29 -9.68 0.19
N GLU A 250 6.67 -10.95 0.27
CA GLU A 250 8.08 -11.37 0.11
C GLU A 250 8.66 -10.93 -1.24
N THR A 251 7.89 -11.08 -2.31
CA THR A 251 8.32 -10.74 -3.68
C THR A 251 8.44 -9.23 -3.84
N VAL A 252 7.45 -8.45 -3.42
CA VAL A 252 7.45 -6.99 -3.54
C VAL A 252 8.53 -6.38 -2.65
N PHE A 253 8.62 -6.77 -1.39
CA PHE A 253 9.61 -6.18 -0.47
C PHE A 253 11.05 -6.54 -0.82
N SER A 254 11.29 -7.68 -1.50
CA SER A 254 12.62 -8.01 -2.02
C SER A 254 13.13 -7.00 -3.07
N GLN A 255 12.21 -6.25 -3.70
CA GLN A 255 12.52 -5.20 -4.68
C GLN A 255 12.79 -3.84 -4.04
N TRP A 256 12.62 -3.70 -2.72
CA TRP A 256 12.85 -2.46 -1.99
C TRP A 256 14.12 -2.55 -1.14
N PRO A 257 15.32 -2.34 -1.74
CA PRO A 257 16.59 -2.54 -1.06
C PRO A 257 16.86 -1.53 0.06
N GLN A 258 16.09 -0.43 0.12
CA GLN A 258 16.27 0.65 1.08
C GLN A 258 15.25 0.62 2.24
N LEU A 259 14.37 -0.37 2.31
CA LEU A 259 13.29 -0.45 3.31
C LEU A 259 13.86 -0.69 4.71
N ARG A 260 13.64 0.27 5.63
CA ARG A 260 14.10 0.24 7.02
C ARG A 260 12.98 0.06 8.02
N LEU A 261 11.82 0.66 7.78
CA LEU A 261 10.66 0.58 8.66
C LEU A 261 9.45 0.07 7.89
N LEU A 262 8.81 -0.95 8.45
CA LEU A 262 7.60 -1.54 7.90
C LEU A 262 6.57 -1.75 9.01
N ASP A 263 5.37 -1.19 8.86
CA ASP A 263 4.25 -1.43 9.76
C ASP A 263 3.08 -2.06 8.99
N LEU A 264 2.76 -3.31 9.32
CA LEU A 264 1.71 -4.13 8.72
C LEU A 264 0.74 -4.64 9.79
N ASN A 265 0.75 -4.04 10.99
CA ASN A 265 -0.16 -4.39 12.06
C ASN A 265 -1.62 -4.39 11.58
N ARG A 266 -2.46 -5.24 12.17
CA ARG A 266 -3.89 -5.34 11.84
C ARG A 266 -4.18 -5.71 10.37
N ASN A 267 -3.25 -6.40 9.71
CA ASN A 267 -3.52 -7.11 8.46
C ASN A 267 -3.69 -8.61 8.73
N PRO A 268 -4.50 -9.36 7.94
CA PRO A 268 -4.60 -10.81 8.04
C PRO A 268 -3.24 -11.53 8.02
N VAL A 269 -2.28 -11.03 7.23
CA VAL A 269 -0.92 -11.59 7.15
C VAL A 269 -0.17 -11.55 8.48
N SER A 270 -0.42 -10.55 9.33
CA SER A 270 0.26 -10.37 10.62
C SER A 270 -0.05 -11.49 11.62
N HIS A 271 -1.15 -12.22 11.43
CA HIS A 271 -1.55 -13.36 12.23
C HIS A 271 -1.03 -14.70 11.69
N LYS A 272 -0.37 -14.72 10.52
CA LYS A 272 0.15 -15.96 9.93
C LYS A 272 1.40 -16.45 10.67
N PRO A 273 1.59 -17.77 10.82
CA PRO A 273 2.77 -18.33 11.47
C PRO A 273 4.03 -17.94 10.71
N LYS A 274 5.09 -17.55 11.43
CA LYS A 274 6.40 -17.16 10.87
C LYS A 274 6.35 -15.97 9.90
N TYR A 275 5.25 -15.23 9.84
CA TYR A 275 5.13 -14.01 9.03
C TYR A 275 6.33 -13.08 9.24
N ARG A 276 6.66 -12.80 10.51
CA ARG A 276 7.76 -11.92 10.87
C ARG A 276 9.11 -12.46 10.39
N ASP A 277 9.41 -13.73 10.64
CA ASP A 277 10.66 -14.36 10.22
C ASP A 277 10.82 -14.33 8.69
N ARG A 278 9.73 -14.60 7.97
CA ARG A 278 9.67 -14.57 6.51
C ARG A 278 10.02 -13.20 5.97
N LEU A 279 9.37 -12.15 6.47
CA LEU A 279 9.65 -10.77 6.05
C LEU A 279 11.06 -10.30 6.43
N ILE A 280 11.54 -10.64 7.63
CA ILE A 280 12.91 -10.33 8.06
C ILE A 280 13.94 -10.98 7.12
N THR A 281 13.67 -12.18 6.60
CA THR A 281 14.57 -12.81 5.62
C THR A 281 14.48 -12.22 4.21
N ALA A 282 13.34 -11.64 3.83
CA ALA A 282 13.17 -10.98 2.54
C ALA A 282 13.84 -9.60 2.50
N CYS A 283 13.74 -8.82 3.59
CA CYS A 283 14.24 -7.46 3.69
C CYS A 283 15.57 -7.40 4.44
N LYS A 284 16.69 -7.26 3.72
CA LYS A 284 18.05 -7.41 4.30
C LYS A 284 18.42 -6.33 5.34
N ILE A 285 17.90 -5.12 5.19
CA ILE A 285 18.26 -3.95 6.02
C ILE A 285 17.10 -3.45 6.90
N LEU A 286 16.01 -4.22 7.01
CA LEU A 286 14.83 -3.83 7.77
C LEU A 286 15.17 -3.71 9.27
N GLU A 287 15.04 -2.53 9.83
CA GLU A 287 15.40 -2.19 11.21
C GLU A 287 14.22 -2.35 12.16
N ASP A 288 13.01 -1.98 11.72
CA ASP A 288 11.78 -2.09 12.50
C ASP A 288 10.68 -2.76 11.68
N LEU A 289 10.00 -3.71 12.30
CA LEU A 289 8.79 -4.33 11.78
C LEU A 289 7.71 -4.27 12.86
N ASP A 290 6.54 -3.72 12.53
CA ASP A 290 5.36 -3.66 13.39
C ASP A 290 5.62 -3.00 14.76
N GLY A 291 6.53 -2.03 14.83
CA GLY A 291 6.91 -1.31 16.06
C GLY A 291 7.91 -2.07 16.94
N LYS A 292 8.55 -3.11 16.40
CA LYS A 292 9.56 -3.92 17.09
C LYS A 292 10.86 -3.89 16.30
N GLN A 293 11.92 -3.45 16.95
CA GLN A 293 13.27 -3.50 16.41
C GLN A 293 13.71 -4.93 16.08
N ILE A 294 14.47 -5.07 14.99
CA ILE A 294 15.02 -6.33 14.53
C ILE A 294 16.48 -6.40 14.97
N ASN A 295 16.79 -7.38 15.82
CA ASN A 295 18.17 -7.66 16.21
C ASN A 295 18.92 -8.33 15.04
N GLU A 296 20.06 -7.76 14.66
CA GLU A 296 20.92 -8.26 13.59
C GLU A 296 21.35 -9.71 13.81
N LEU A 297 21.67 -10.10 15.05
CA LEU A 297 22.06 -11.48 15.36
C LEU A 297 20.93 -12.47 15.07
N SER A 298 19.68 -12.08 15.39
CA SER A 298 18.49 -12.88 15.12
C SER A 298 18.22 -12.96 13.62
N ARG A 299 18.39 -11.86 12.87
CA ARG A 299 18.28 -11.87 11.41
C ARG A 299 19.29 -12.83 10.78
N GLN A 300 20.55 -12.75 11.16
CA GLN A 300 21.60 -13.63 10.62
C GLN A 300 21.32 -15.10 10.93
N PHE A 301 20.82 -15.42 12.13
CA PHE A 301 20.39 -16.76 12.47
C PHE A 301 19.26 -17.23 11.54
N LEU A 302 18.21 -16.43 11.34
CA LEU A 302 17.07 -16.76 10.48
C LEU A 302 17.50 -16.99 9.02
N ILE A 303 18.38 -16.14 8.49
CA ILE A 303 18.92 -16.27 7.13
C ILE A 303 19.68 -17.60 6.98
N LYS A 304 20.60 -17.91 7.91
CA LYS A 304 21.36 -19.17 7.90
C LYS A 304 20.45 -20.39 8.06
N TRP A 305 19.44 -20.28 8.93
CA TRP A 305 18.47 -21.34 9.17
C TRP A 305 17.62 -21.62 7.93
N LYS A 306 17.13 -20.57 7.24
CA LYS A 306 16.38 -20.69 5.99
C LYS A 306 17.24 -21.33 4.90
N ALA A 307 18.47 -20.85 4.71
CA ALA A 307 19.41 -21.41 3.73
C ALA A 307 19.73 -22.91 3.99
N SER A 308 19.94 -23.30 5.25
CA SER A 308 20.17 -24.71 5.61
C SER A 308 18.96 -25.58 5.34
N LYS A 309 17.75 -25.08 5.63
CA LYS A 309 16.50 -25.80 5.36
C LYS A 309 16.27 -25.98 3.85
N ASP A 310 16.52 -24.93 3.07
CA ASP A 310 16.35 -24.98 1.61
C ASP A 310 17.40 -25.91 0.97
N ALA A 311 18.63 -25.97 1.51
CA ALA A 311 19.66 -26.91 1.06
C ALA A 311 19.27 -28.37 1.34
N LYS A 312 18.72 -28.66 2.53
CA LYS A 312 18.20 -29.99 2.86
C LYS A 312 17.06 -30.39 1.94
N LYS A 313 16.10 -29.50 1.73
CA LYS A 313 14.98 -29.76 0.82
C LYS A 313 15.45 -30.08 -0.59
N LYS A 314 16.46 -29.37 -1.12
CA LYS A 314 17.05 -29.67 -2.43
C LYS A 314 17.75 -31.03 -2.49
N LEU A 315 18.31 -31.50 -1.39
CA LEU A 315 18.90 -32.84 -1.30
C LEU A 315 17.79 -33.89 -1.30
N ASP A 316 16.76 -33.71 -0.49
CA ASP A 316 15.60 -34.61 -0.42
C ASP A 316 14.87 -34.68 -1.79
N ASP A 317 14.57 -33.53 -2.42
CA ASP A 317 13.95 -33.45 -3.74
C ASP A 317 14.86 -34.09 -4.83
N GLY A 318 16.19 -33.98 -4.68
CA GLY A 318 17.17 -34.58 -5.59
C GLY A 318 17.38 -36.09 -5.38
N GLU A 319 17.20 -36.57 -4.15
CA GLU A 319 17.15 -38.00 -3.81
C GLU A 319 15.85 -38.62 -4.32
N ASP A 320 14.69 -37.97 -4.17
CA ASP A 320 13.42 -38.40 -4.76
C ASP A 320 13.52 -38.51 -6.29
N ILE A 321 14.17 -37.56 -6.97
CA ILE A 321 14.40 -37.64 -8.43
C ILE A 321 15.33 -38.80 -8.78
N LYS A 322 16.39 -39.03 -8.01
CA LYS A 322 17.30 -40.18 -8.23
C LYS A 322 16.60 -41.51 -7.96
N GLU A 323 15.76 -41.61 -6.95
CA GLU A 323 15.00 -42.80 -6.60
C GLU A 323 13.91 -43.08 -7.64
N GLN A 324 13.25 -42.05 -8.19
CA GLN A 324 12.35 -42.18 -9.33
C GLN A 324 13.07 -42.64 -10.61
N ILE A 325 14.26 -42.12 -10.93
CA ILE A 325 15.07 -42.59 -12.06
C ILE A 325 15.54 -44.04 -11.84
N THR A 326 15.94 -44.38 -10.61
CA THR A 326 16.40 -45.74 -10.27
C THR A 326 15.25 -46.74 -10.35
N ASN A 327 14.05 -46.37 -9.92
CA ASN A 327 12.85 -47.21 -10.02
C ASN A 327 12.31 -47.36 -11.47
N GLN A 328 12.53 -46.38 -12.35
CA GLN A 328 12.29 -46.54 -13.78
C GLN A 328 13.31 -47.47 -14.45
N LEU A 329 14.56 -47.50 -13.97
CA LEU A 329 15.61 -48.40 -14.49
C LEU A 329 15.51 -49.83 -13.94
N THR A 330 14.83 -50.07 -12.82
CA THR A 330 14.63 -51.41 -12.23
C THR A 330 13.30 -52.07 -12.60
N THR A 331 12.39 -51.36 -13.28
CA THR A 331 11.11 -51.92 -13.77
C THR A 331 11.19 -52.55 -15.16
N ASP A 332 12.36 -52.54 -15.82
CA ASP A 332 12.56 -53.10 -17.16
C ASP A 332 13.23 -54.50 -17.20
N PHE A 333 13.38 -55.17 -16.04
CA PHE A 333 13.81 -56.57 -15.97
C PHE A 333 12.73 -57.45 -15.34
N GLY A 334 11.69 -57.75 -16.12
CA GLY A 334 10.70 -58.75 -15.76
C GLY A 334 9.76 -59.06 -16.93
N VAL A 335 9.71 -60.35 -17.30
CA VAL A 335 8.84 -60.98 -18.30
C VAL A 335 9.45 -61.07 -19.72
N GLY A 336 10.22 -62.15 -19.92
CA GLY A 336 10.35 -62.74 -21.25
C GLY A 336 9.07 -63.50 -21.64
N PRO A 337 8.70 -63.56 -22.93
CA PRO A 337 7.63 -64.43 -23.38
C PRO A 337 8.16 -65.82 -23.75
N GLU A 338 7.53 -66.85 -23.20
CA GLU A 338 7.65 -68.24 -23.66
C GLU A 338 7.05 -68.42 -25.06
N HIS A 339 7.70 -69.22 -25.92
CA HIS A 339 7.03 -70.08 -26.89
C HIS A 339 8.01 -71.16 -27.44
N PRO A 340 7.51 -72.28 -28.01
CA PRO A 340 8.13 -73.60 -27.96
C PRO A 340 8.58 -74.09 -29.36
N PHE A 341 9.13 -75.30 -29.37
CA PHE A 341 9.56 -76.15 -30.51
C PHE A 341 11.09 -76.29 -30.73
N ALA A 342 11.60 -77.37 -30.13
CA ALA A 342 12.12 -78.58 -30.76
C ALA A 342 13.50 -78.63 -31.49
N HIS A 343 14.21 -79.69 -31.12
CA HIS A 343 15.23 -80.51 -31.80
C HIS A 343 16.75 -80.20 -31.68
N ASP A 344 17.40 -81.15 -31.00
CA ASP A 344 18.65 -81.88 -31.33
C ASP A 344 19.80 -81.16 -32.05
N ARG A 345 20.98 -81.12 -31.40
CA ARG A 345 22.10 -82.06 -31.66
C ARG A 345 23.35 -81.72 -30.84
N SER A 346 24.08 -82.79 -30.54
CA SER A 346 25.43 -82.93 -29.98
C SER A 346 26.52 -82.00 -30.54
N SER A 347 27.51 -81.64 -29.70
CA SER A 347 28.94 -82.01 -29.82
C SER A 347 29.95 -80.89 -29.44
N SER A 348 30.82 -81.23 -28.47
CA SER A 348 32.29 -81.05 -28.43
C SER A 348 33.00 -79.68 -28.47
N LEU A 349 33.89 -79.52 -27.47
CA LEU A 349 35.29 -79.03 -27.52
C LEU A 349 35.58 -77.61 -28.03
N SER A 350 36.18 -76.76 -27.18
CA SER A 350 37.64 -76.46 -27.16
C SER A 350 37.98 -75.14 -26.42
N LYS A 351 39.06 -75.18 -25.60
CA LYS A 351 39.91 -74.02 -25.21
C LYS A 351 40.96 -73.77 -26.31
N PRO A 352 41.65 -72.60 -26.38
CA PRO A 352 42.91 -72.29 -25.64
C PRO A 352 42.97 -70.83 -25.08
N SER A 353 43.68 -70.51 -23.99
CA SER A 353 45.12 -70.11 -23.82
C SER A 353 45.51 -68.82 -24.60
N GLU A 354 46.35 -67.87 -24.17
CA GLU A 354 47.22 -67.59 -23.01
C GLU A 354 47.85 -66.16 -23.18
N TYR A 355 48.69 -65.72 -22.23
CA TYR A 355 49.57 -64.51 -22.19
C TYR A 355 48.94 -63.15 -21.82
N GLY A 356 49.48 -62.33 -20.91
CA GLY A 356 50.70 -62.38 -20.10
C GLY A 356 50.72 -61.25 -19.04
N LYS A 357 51.30 -61.58 -17.87
CA LYS A 357 51.73 -60.70 -16.75
C LYS A 357 53.06 -59.99 -17.13
N PRO A 358 53.62 -58.97 -16.40
CA PRO A 358 53.79 -58.88 -14.93
C PRO A 358 53.49 -57.46 -14.36
N GLY A 359 53.37 -57.16 -13.07
CA GLY A 359 53.79 -57.81 -11.82
C GLY A 359 54.61 -56.81 -11.01
N VAL A 360 54.08 -56.28 -9.90
CA VAL A 360 54.88 -55.69 -8.79
C VAL A 360 54.18 -55.97 -7.45
N THR A 361 54.95 -56.58 -6.56
CA THR A 361 54.69 -57.00 -5.18
C THR A 361 55.16 -55.96 -4.16
N PHE A 362 54.47 -55.74 -3.04
CA PHE A 362 54.86 -56.19 -1.68
C PHE A 362 54.15 -55.47 -0.50
N ARG A 363 53.81 -56.30 0.51
CA ARG A 363 53.71 -56.11 1.99
C ARG A 363 52.78 -55.02 2.55
N THR A 364 51.67 -55.33 3.24
CA THR A 364 51.48 -55.92 4.59
C THR A 364 52.29 -55.25 5.71
N ASP A 365 51.58 -54.55 6.59
CA ASP A 365 51.84 -54.56 8.04
C ASP A 365 50.51 -54.48 8.80
N GLN A 366 50.33 -55.44 9.71
CA GLN A 366 49.32 -55.44 10.77
C GLN A 366 49.84 -54.60 11.93
N VAL A 367 48.98 -53.80 12.56
CA VAL A 367 49.11 -53.52 14.00
C VAL A 367 47.73 -53.62 14.66
N GLN A 368 47.73 -54.43 15.70
CA GLN A 368 46.69 -54.86 16.63
C GLN A 368 46.48 -53.77 17.70
N GLY A 369 45.26 -53.59 18.23
CA GLY A 369 45.05 -52.60 19.30
C GLY A 369 43.62 -52.48 19.85
N ASP A 370 43.24 -53.49 20.61
CA ASP A 370 42.36 -53.48 21.79
C ASP A 370 40.97 -52.81 21.84
N SER A 371 40.04 -53.72 22.13
CA SER A 371 38.74 -53.61 22.78
C SER A 371 38.69 -52.88 24.12
N ARG A 372 37.61 -52.12 24.34
CA ARG A 372 36.82 -51.89 25.60
C ARG A 372 35.56 -51.12 25.13
N GLY A 373 34.31 -51.53 25.27
CA GLY A 373 33.65 -52.28 26.33
C GLY A 373 32.85 -51.33 27.21
N ARG A 374 31.56 -51.06 26.90
CA ARG A 374 30.44 -50.96 27.88
C ARG A 374 29.07 -50.64 27.24
N ARG A 375 28.14 -51.59 27.41
CA ARG A 375 26.68 -51.39 27.56
C ARG A 375 26.44 -50.51 28.82
N SER A 376 25.33 -49.84 29.11
CA SER A 376 23.89 -50.17 28.95
C SER A 376 23.03 -49.03 29.55
N ARG A 377 21.75 -48.97 29.11
CA ARG A 377 20.53 -48.43 29.78
C ARG A 377 20.47 -46.89 29.92
N GLY A 378 19.41 -46.18 29.54
CA GLY A 378 18.00 -46.53 29.47
C GLY A 378 17.31 -46.14 30.79
N MET A 379 16.76 -44.92 30.87
CA MET A 379 15.69 -44.57 31.81
C MET A 379 14.93 -43.32 31.35
N TYR A 380 13.67 -43.31 31.73
CA TYR A 380 12.50 -42.63 31.17
C TYR A 380 11.85 -41.83 32.33
N ILE A 381 10.90 -40.93 32.01
CA ILE A 381 9.84 -40.34 32.89
C ILE A 381 10.27 -39.02 33.63
N PRO A 382 9.39 -38.01 33.87
CA PRO A 382 8.24 -37.50 33.09
C PRO A 382 8.07 -35.95 33.10
N VAL A 383 7.07 -35.54 32.31
CA VAL A 383 6.29 -34.29 32.32
C VAL A 383 5.76 -33.90 33.73
N ARG A 384 5.80 -32.61 34.05
CA ARG A 384 4.94 -32.00 35.08
C ARG A 384 4.25 -30.74 34.54
N THR A 385 2.93 -30.82 34.54
CA THR A 385 1.95 -29.74 34.42
C THR A 385 2.03 -28.78 35.61
N GLY A 386 1.83 -27.49 35.35
CA GLY A 386 1.56 -26.47 36.37
C GLY A 386 0.73 -25.34 35.79
N ARG A 387 -0.56 -25.33 36.13
CA ARG A 387 -1.43 -24.14 36.07
C ARG A 387 -1.10 -23.26 37.28
N LEU A 388 -1.02 -21.95 37.07
CA LEU A 388 -1.83 -20.94 37.74
C LEU A 388 -1.81 -19.68 36.89
#